data_AF-A0A3B8U224-F1
#
_entry.id   AF-A0A3B8U224-F1
#
_cell.length_a   1.000
_cell.length_b   1.000
_cell.length_c   1.000
_cell.angle_alpha   90.00
_cell.angle_beta   90.00
_cell.angle_gamma   90.00
#
_symmetry.space_group_name_H-M   'P 1'
#
loop_
_entity.id
_entity.type
_entity.pdbx_description
1 polymer ?
#
loop_
_entity_poly.entity_id
_entity_poly.type
_entity_poly.pdbx_seq_one_letter_code
_entity_poly.pdbx_strand_id
1 'polypeptide(L)'
;MENNAHRGKRVKMLRCPNCGALYEEGSLHCPYCRSVDDYQDESEYLEDLDELRDRLGEIPEKTLKEQTKAERRQAVGDIRRVFLRVLRIACIVMLIGFIFVLIDRVLLGNSEENRNNRQREEYLWKQENFPKLDELYEKKDYQGLLEFARGEDSGAIYDWEHYPLIEALRDMDYIDHDIRYIEERMQEKGTDAFTADPDGSAMLLRNQLQLLFFDKREAEEEDKKIVKELSAGYVDDMMTRFALTEQELETLEKMAEKQKGYLYISDCKKFLENR
;
A
#
# COMPACT_ATOMS: atom_id res chain seq x y z
N MET A 1 -124.54 -51.90 -17.73
CA MET A 1 -125.41 -50.83 -17.20
C MET A 1 -124.63 -50.08 -16.15
N GLU A 2 -124.71 -48.77 -16.26
CA GLU A 2 -123.95 -47.66 -15.68
C GLU A 2 -123.53 -47.69 -14.19
N ASN A 3 -122.38 -47.04 -13.98
CA ASN A 3 -122.05 -46.05 -12.94
C ASN A 3 -121.70 -46.44 -11.49
N ASN A 4 -120.62 -45.75 -11.07
CA ASN A 4 -120.32 -45.17 -9.76
C ASN A 4 -119.40 -45.91 -8.76
N ALA A 5 -118.41 -45.11 -8.32
CA ALA A 5 -118.00 -44.84 -6.93
C ALA A 5 -116.62 -45.37 -6.46
N HIS A 6 -115.72 -44.39 -6.29
CA HIS A 6 -114.67 -44.24 -5.26
C HIS A 6 -113.84 -45.45 -4.81
N ARG A 7 -112.49 -45.29 -4.85
CA ARG A 7 -111.62 -45.35 -3.65
C ARG A 7 -110.12 -45.20 -3.99
N GLY A 8 -109.53 -44.10 -3.49
CA GLY A 8 -108.15 -43.94 -3.01
C GLY A 8 -106.97 -44.34 -3.91
N LYS A 9 -106.24 -43.35 -4.44
CA LYS A 9 -104.81 -43.53 -4.77
C LYS A 9 -104.10 -43.97 -3.48
N ARG A 10 -103.48 -45.14 -3.48
CA ARG A 10 -102.57 -45.57 -2.40
C ARG A 10 -101.34 -44.67 -2.46
N VAL A 11 -101.32 -43.63 -1.63
CA VAL A 11 -100.11 -42.82 -1.43
C VAL A 11 -99.13 -43.69 -0.64
N LYS A 12 -97.95 -43.91 -1.20
CA LYS A 12 -96.88 -44.66 -0.53
C LYS A 12 -96.26 -43.73 0.51
N MET A 13 -96.23 -44.18 1.75
CA MET A 13 -95.60 -43.43 2.85
C MET A 13 -94.18 -43.93 3.02
N LEU A 14 -93.21 -43.03 2.90
CA LEU A 14 -91.81 -43.28 3.21
C LEU A 14 -91.54 -42.91 4.66
N ARG A 15 -90.63 -43.65 5.30
CA ARG A 15 -90.14 -43.33 6.65
C ARG A 15 -88.80 -42.64 6.53
N CYS A 16 -88.67 -41.44 7.10
CA CYS A 16 -87.38 -40.76 7.16
C CYS A 16 -86.38 -41.59 7.99
N PRO A 17 -85.21 -41.95 7.45
CA PRO A 17 -84.20 -42.69 8.21
C PRO A 17 -83.56 -41.83 9.32
N ASN A 18 -83.57 -40.50 9.18
CA ASN A 18 -82.94 -39.59 10.14
C ASN A 18 -83.85 -39.25 11.34
N CYS A 19 -85.13 -38.94 11.13
CA CYS A 19 -86.06 -38.56 12.22
C CYS A 19 -87.20 -39.55 12.48
N GLY A 20 -87.36 -40.58 11.65
CA GLY A 20 -88.37 -41.63 11.83
C GLY A 20 -89.81 -41.25 11.45
N ALA A 21 -90.06 -40.02 11.00
CA ALA A 21 -91.38 -39.55 10.58
C ALA A 21 -91.84 -40.19 9.26
N LEU A 22 -93.16 -40.41 9.12
CA LEU A 22 -93.77 -40.92 7.90
C LEU A 22 -94.28 -39.75 7.05
N TYR A 23 -93.90 -39.69 5.78
CA TYR A 23 -94.34 -38.66 4.83
C TYR A 23 -94.61 -39.25 3.44
N GLU A 24 -95.33 -38.52 2.61
CA GLU A 24 -95.74 -38.98 1.27
C GLU A 24 -94.55 -39.01 0.29
N GLU A 25 -94.45 -40.07 -0.51
CA GLU A 25 -93.44 -40.24 -1.58
C GLU A 25 -93.57 -39.12 -2.64
N GLY A 26 -92.50 -38.34 -2.86
CA GLY A 26 -92.46 -37.24 -3.84
C GLY A 26 -91.94 -35.88 -3.34
N SER A 27 -91.60 -35.74 -2.06
CA SER A 27 -90.96 -34.52 -1.52
C SER A 27 -89.42 -34.66 -1.45
N LEU A 28 -88.68 -33.72 -2.05
CA LEU A 28 -87.20 -33.71 -2.15
C LEU A 28 -86.47 -33.67 -0.78
N HIS A 29 -87.15 -33.20 0.26
CA HIS A 29 -86.63 -33.15 1.63
C HIS A 29 -87.69 -33.66 2.61
N CYS A 30 -87.26 -34.28 3.70
CA CYS A 30 -88.18 -34.62 4.78
C CYS A 30 -88.81 -33.33 5.37
N PRO A 31 -90.15 -33.18 5.40
CA PRO A 31 -90.80 -31.96 5.89
C PRO A 31 -90.50 -31.63 7.37
N TYR A 32 -90.12 -32.64 8.14
CA TYR A 32 -89.96 -32.53 9.59
C TYR A 32 -88.53 -32.21 10.02
N CYS A 33 -87.51 -32.78 9.38
CA CYS A 33 -86.10 -32.57 9.75
C CYS A 33 -85.22 -31.99 8.63
N ARG A 34 -85.78 -31.82 7.41
CA ARG A 34 -85.10 -31.29 6.22
C ARG A 34 -83.85 -32.06 5.76
N SER A 35 -83.67 -33.32 6.15
CA SER A 35 -82.63 -34.15 5.52
C SER A 35 -82.99 -34.42 4.06
N VAL A 36 -81.98 -34.33 3.18
CA VAL A 36 -82.08 -34.67 1.76
C VAL A 36 -82.20 -36.19 1.63
N ASP A 37 -83.09 -36.66 0.75
CA ASP A 37 -83.20 -38.08 0.41
C ASP A 37 -82.23 -38.37 -0.74
N ASP A 38 -81.19 -39.14 -0.48
CA ASP A 38 -79.98 -39.30 -1.33
C ASP A 38 -80.19 -40.13 -2.61
N TYR A 39 -81.44 -40.37 -3.02
CA TYR A 39 -81.77 -41.35 -4.08
C TYR A 39 -82.34 -40.76 -5.38
N GLN A 40 -82.33 -39.43 -5.55
CA GLN A 40 -82.78 -38.79 -6.78
C GLN A 40 -81.91 -37.57 -7.13
N ASP A 41 -80.66 -37.78 -7.57
CA ASP A 41 -80.06 -37.03 -8.70
C ASP A 41 -78.64 -37.50 -9.14
N GLU A 42 -78.44 -38.77 -9.46
CA GLU A 42 -77.13 -39.20 -10.02
C GLU A 42 -76.91 -38.68 -11.46
N SER A 43 -77.99 -38.35 -12.19
CA SER A 43 -77.91 -37.92 -13.59
C SER A 43 -77.39 -36.50 -13.76
N GLU A 44 -77.87 -35.54 -12.97
CA GLU A 44 -77.45 -34.13 -13.09
C GLU A 44 -75.99 -33.96 -12.62
N TYR A 45 -75.57 -34.71 -11.59
CA TYR A 45 -74.17 -34.76 -11.14
C TYR A 45 -73.21 -35.37 -12.18
N LEU A 46 -73.66 -36.37 -12.96
CA LEU A 46 -72.85 -36.97 -14.03
C LEU A 46 -72.75 -36.07 -15.27
N GLU A 47 -73.80 -35.31 -15.59
CA GLU A 47 -73.79 -34.33 -16.69
C GLU A 47 -72.80 -33.18 -16.41
N ASP A 48 -72.78 -32.66 -15.18
CA ASP A 48 -71.82 -31.63 -14.77
C ASP A 48 -70.35 -32.11 -14.84
N LEU A 49 -70.10 -33.39 -14.54
CA LEU A 49 -68.77 -34.00 -14.65
C LEU A 49 -68.33 -34.18 -16.11
N ASP A 50 -69.27 -34.51 -17.02
CA ASP A 50 -69.01 -34.63 -18.45
C ASP A 50 -68.75 -33.26 -19.09
N GLU A 51 -69.47 -32.20 -18.69
CA GLU A 51 -69.21 -30.83 -19.17
C GLU A 51 -67.83 -30.31 -18.69
N LEU A 52 -67.43 -30.64 -17.45
CA LEU A 52 -66.10 -30.34 -16.93
C LEU A 52 -64.99 -31.10 -17.67
N ARG A 53 -65.22 -32.37 -18.03
CA ARG A 53 -64.29 -33.18 -18.83
C ARG A 53 -64.09 -32.56 -20.22
N ASP A 54 -65.16 -32.14 -20.86
CA ASP A 54 -65.11 -31.58 -22.21
C ASP A 54 -64.43 -30.19 -22.23
N ARG A 55 -64.65 -29.37 -21.19
CA ARG A 55 -63.93 -28.10 -21.00
C ARG A 55 -62.43 -28.26 -20.70
N LEU A 56 -62.02 -29.37 -20.10
CA LEU A 56 -60.60 -29.68 -19.83
C LEU A 56 -59.91 -30.37 -21.03
N GLY A 57 -60.68 -31.04 -21.89
CA GLY A 57 -60.18 -31.73 -23.09
C GLY A 57 -59.76 -30.79 -24.23
N GLU A 58 -60.29 -29.57 -24.28
CA GLU A 58 -59.99 -28.57 -25.32
C GLU A 58 -59.03 -27.45 -24.88
N ILE A 59 -58.05 -27.74 -24.03
CA ILE A 59 -56.89 -26.85 -23.91
C ILE A 59 -55.86 -27.31 -24.96
N PRO A 60 -55.60 -26.54 -26.05
CA PRO A 60 -54.74 -27.02 -27.11
C PRO A 60 -53.31 -27.17 -26.57
N GLU A 61 -52.79 -28.41 -26.55
CA GLU A 61 -51.42 -28.70 -26.10
C GLU A 61 -50.35 -27.85 -26.83
N LYS A 62 -50.65 -27.37 -28.04
CA LYS A 62 -49.75 -26.55 -28.85
C LYS A 62 -49.53 -25.16 -28.22
N THR A 63 -50.56 -24.54 -27.65
CA THR A 63 -50.45 -23.22 -27.00
C THR A 63 -49.65 -23.30 -25.68
N LEU A 64 -49.84 -24.37 -24.90
CA LEU A 64 -49.06 -24.63 -23.67
C LEU A 64 -47.59 -24.99 -23.95
N LYS A 65 -47.31 -25.80 -24.99
CA LYS A 65 -45.93 -26.18 -25.38
C LYS A 65 -45.17 -25.03 -26.05
N GLU A 66 -45.83 -24.12 -26.75
CA GLU A 66 -45.20 -22.94 -27.36
C GLU A 66 -44.95 -21.81 -26.34
N GLN A 67 -45.89 -21.56 -25.43
CA GLN A 67 -45.68 -20.59 -24.34
C GLN A 67 -44.55 -21.02 -23.40
N THR A 68 -44.48 -22.30 -23.02
CA THR A 68 -43.37 -22.82 -22.19
C THR A 68 -42.03 -22.90 -22.91
N LYS A 69 -41.99 -23.10 -24.24
CA LYS A 69 -40.75 -23.01 -25.05
C LYS A 69 -40.27 -21.58 -25.24
N ALA A 70 -41.18 -20.62 -25.43
CA ALA A 70 -40.84 -19.20 -25.57
C ALA A 70 -40.32 -18.63 -24.24
N GLU A 71 -40.99 -18.93 -23.13
CA GLU A 71 -40.57 -18.52 -21.78
C GLU A 71 -39.29 -19.22 -21.32
N ARG A 72 -39.10 -20.53 -21.60
CA ARG A 72 -37.81 -21.19 -21.35
C ARG A 72 -36.67 -20.62 -22.20
N ARG A 73 -36.92 -20.26 -23.46
CA ARG A 73 -35.89 -19.64 -24.33
C ARG A 73 -35.54 -18.21 -23.87
N GLN A 74 -36.52 -17.45 -23.38
CA GLN A 74 -36.27 -16.13 -22.77
C GLN A 74 -35.55 -16.26 -21.42
N ALA A 75 -35.98 -17.15 -20.53
CA ALA A 75 -35.32 -17.37 -19.23
C ALA A 75 -33.88 -17.90 -19.39
N VAL A 76 -33.63 -18.84 -20.31
CA VAL A 76 -32.27 -19.33 -20.62
C VAL A 76 -31.44 -18.25 -21.32
N GLY A 77 -32.07 -17.43 -22.18
CA GLY A 77 -31.44 -16.26 -22.78
C GLY A 77 -31.02 -15.21 -21.75
N ASP A 78 -31.85 -14.95 -20.75
CA ASP A 78 -31.61 -13.96 -19.70
C ASP A 78 -30.58 -14.42 -18.68
N ILE A 79 -30.65 -15.69 -18.26
CA ILE A 79 -29.61 -16.31 -17.45
C ILE A 79 -28.28 -16.30 -18.20
N ARG A 80 -28.25 -16.60 -19.51
CA ARG A 80 -27.04 -16.51 -20.33
C ARG A 80 -26.52 -15.08 -20.45
N ARG A 81 -27.40 -14.08 -20.59
CA ARG A 81 -27.01 -12.66 -20.65
C ARG A 81 -26.45 -12.19 -19.30
N VAL A 82 -27.06 -12.56 -18.18
CA VAL A 82 -26.57 -12.24 -16.84
C VAL A 82 -25.24 -12.95 -16.56
N PHE A 83 -25.15 -14.24 -16.88
CA PHE A 83 -23.93 -15.03 -16.76
C PHE A 83 -22.77 -14.42 -17.58
N LEU A 84 -23.02 -14.04 -18.84
CA LEU A 84 -22.00 -13.39 -19.67
C LEU A 84 -21.58 -12.02 -19.13
N ARG A 85 -22.49 -11.26 -18.50
CA ARG A 85 -22.12 -9.98 -17.85
C ARG A 85 -21.25 -10.22 -16.61
N VAL A 86 -21.63 -11.17 -15.75
CA VAL A 86 -20.84 -11.54 -14.56
C VAL A 86 -19.46 -12.04 -14.98
N LEU A 87 -19.38 -12.86 -16.02
CA LEU A 87 -18.12 -13.41 -16.53
C LEU A 87 -17.23 -12.30 -17.12
N ARG A 88 -17.80 -11.31 -17.83
CA ARG A 88 -17.04 -10.13 -18.28
C ARG A 88 -16.50 -9.31 -17.12
N ILE A 89 -17.30 -9.07 -16.07
CA ILE A 89 -16.84 -8.33 -14.89
C ILE A 89 -15.73 -9.11 -14.19
N ALA A 90 -15.88 -10.42 -14.01
CA ALA A 90 -14.85 -11.29 -13.43
C ALA A 90 -13.55 -11.28 -14.27
N CYS A 91 -13.65 -11.32 -15.59
CA CYS A 91 -12.48 -11.19 -16.47
C CYS A 91 -11.82 -9.83 -16.36
N ILE A 92 -12.58 -8.74 -16.25
CA ILE A 92 -12.02 -7.38 -16.07
C ILE A 92 -11.32 -7.27 -14.72
N VAL A 93 -11.92 -7.79 -13.64
CA VAL A 93 -11.29 -7.81 -12.30
C VAL A 93 -10.02 -8.66 -12.30
N MET A 94 -10.01 -9.82 -12.95
CA MET A 94 -8.80 -10.63 -13.11
C MET A 94 -7.73 -9.92 -13.94
N LEU A 95 -8.12 -9.24 -15.03
CA LEU A 95 -7.18 -8.47 -15.85
C LEU A 95 -6.56 -7.32 -15.06
N ILE A 96 -7.38 -6.57 -14.30
CA ILE A 96 -6.91 -5.50 -13.44
C ILE A 96 -5.96 -6.07 -12.37
N GLY A 97 -6.33 -7.16 -11.70
CA GLY A 97 -5.46 -7.83 -10.72
C GLY A 97 -4.15 -8.32 -11.33
N PHE A 98 -4.19 -8.88 -12.54
CA PHE A 98 -3.00 -9.32 -13.27
C PHE A 98 -2.12 -8.13 -13.68
N ILE A 99 -2.71 -7.03 -14.12
CA ILE A 99 -1.99 -5.78 -14.42
C ILE A 99 -1.36 -5.22 -13.15
N PHE A 100 -2.05 -5.20 -12.00
CA PHE A 100 -1.47 -4.79 -10.73
C PHE A 100 -0.29 -5.67 -10.32
N VAL A 101 -0.39 -6.99 -10.45
CA VAL A 101 0.72 -7.92 -10.16
C VAL A 101 1.89 -7.73 -11.14
N LEU A 102 1.62 -7.47 -12.42
CA LEU A 102 2.67 -7.18 -13.41
C LEU A 102 3.34 -5.83 -13.15
N ILE A 103 2.59 -4.79 -12.79
CA ILE A 103 3.15 -3.49 -12.37
C ILE A 103 3.98 -3.69 -11.11
N ASP A 104 3.46 -4.42 -10.12
CA ASP A 104 4.17 -4.71 -8.88
C ASP A 104 5.45 -5.53 -9.12
N ARG A 105 5.49 -6.45 -10.09
CA ARG A 105 6.72 -7.21 -10.41
C ARG A 105 7.70 -6.48 -11.34
N VAL A 106 7.21 -5.79 -12.36
CA VAL A 106 8.05 -5.22 -13.44
C VAL A 106 8.44 -3.78 -13.15
N LEU A 107 7.54 -2.99 -12.56
CA LEU A 107 7.78 -1.57 -12.25
C LEU A 107 8.22 -1.36 -10.79
N LEU A 108 7.65 -2.10 -9.84
CA LEU A 108 7.95 -1.95 -8.40
C LEU A 108 8.77 -3.11 -7.80
N GLY A 109 8.85 -4.27 -8.47
CA GLY A 109 9.39 -5.51 -7.91
C GLY A 109 10.92 -5.48 -7.82
N ASN A 110 11.49 -4.56 -8.56
CA ASN A 110 12.86 -4.10 -8.45
C ASN A 110 13.09 -3.13 -7.27
N SER A 111 12.16 -2.96 -6.33
CA SER A 111 12.40 -2.08 -5.16
C SER A 111 12.77 -2.87 -3.92
N GLU A 112 12.01 -3.91 -3.55
CA GLU A 112 12.33 -4.72 -2.36
C GLU A 112 13.47 -5.70 -2.62
N GLU A 113 13.45 -6.43 -3.74
CA GLU A 113 14.53 -7.36 -4.09
C GLU A 113 15.84 -6.60 -4.33
N ASN A 114 15.82 -5.48 -5.06
CA ASN A 114 17.04 -4.67 -5.23
C ASN A 114 17.46 -3.97 -3.94
N ARG A 115 16.54 -3.56 -3.06
CA ARG A 115 16.92 -3.01 -1.76
C ARG A 115 17.56 -4.08 -0.88
N ASN A 116 17.01 -5.30 -0.86
CA ASN A 116 17.57 -6.42 -0.13
C ASN A 116 18.92 -6.87 -0.72
N ASN A 117 19.06 -6.87 -2.05
CA ASN A 117 20.31 -7.17 -2.73
C ASN A 117 21.36 -6.10 -2.44
N ARG A 118 21.00 -4.81 -2.50
CA ARG A 118 21.89 -3.71 -2.16
C ARG A 118 22.33 -3.77 -0.69
N GLN A 119 21.41 -4.04 0.24
CA GLN A 119 21.75 -4.24 1.65
C GLN A 119 22.69 -5.43 1.85
N ARG A 120 22.49 -6.51 1.11
CA ARG A 120 23.36 -7.68 1.15
C ARG A 120 24.73 -7.38 0.58
N GLU A 121 24.82 -6.64 -0.52
CA GLU A 121 26.07 -6.17 -1.13
C GLU A 121 26.82 -5.25 -0.17
N GLU A 122 26.15 -4.26 0.42
CA GLU A 122 26.71 -3.38 1.45
C GLU A 122 27.20 -4.20 2.66
N TYR A 123 26.42 -5.18 3.13
CA TYR A 123 26.82 -6.05 4.23
C TYR A 123 28.06 -6.90 3.93
N LEU A 124 28.12 -7.54 2.75
CA LEU A 124 29.27 -8.32 2.31
C LEU A 124 30.50 -7.44 2.13
N TRP A 125 30.32 -6.25 1.55
CA TRP A 125 31.39 -5.28 1.40
C TRP A 125 31.97 -4.88 2.76
N LYS A 126 31.12 -4.62 3.77
CA LYS A 126 31.59 -4.31 5.13
C LYS A 126 32.39 -5.47 5.74
N GLN A 127 31.89 -6.70 5.61
CA GLN A 127 32.61 -7.88 6.12
C GLN A 127 34.01 -8.03 5.51
N GLU A 128 34.16 -7.69 4.23
CA GLU A 128 35.42 -7.85 3.52
C GLU A 128 36.39 -6.68 3.74
N ASN A 129 35.87 -5.48 3.98
CA ASN A 129 36.66 -4.25 3.98
C ASN A 129 36.86 -3.60 5.34
N PHE A 130 35.92 -3.71 6.29
CA PHE A 130 36.12 -3.18 7.65
C PHE A 130 37.35 -3.78 8.33
N PRO A 131 37.61 -5.11 8.27
CA PRO A 131 38.85 -5.66 8.85
C PRO A 131 40.14 -5.08 8.24
N LYS A 132 40.12 -4.70 6.96
CA LYS A 132 41.27 -4.06 6.30
C LYS A 132 41.46 -2.63 6.79
N LEU A 133 40.36 -1.89 6.94
CA LEU A 133 40.36 -0.54 7.50
C LEU A 133 40.82 -0.56 8.96
N ASP A 134 40.34 -1.51 9.76
CA ASP A 134 40.76 -1.72 11.15
C ASP A 134 42.26 -2.01 11.23
N GLU A 135 42.80 -2.88 10.36
CA GLU A 135 44.23 -3.16 10.29
C GLU A 135 45.07 -1.91 9.96
N LEU A 136 44.60 -1.08 9.02
CA LEU A 136 45.24 0.19 8.67
C LEU A 136 45.19 1.18 9.85
N TYR A 137 44.05 1.26 10.53
CA TYR A 137 43.85 2.10 11.71
C TYR A 137 44.77 1.69 12.87
N GLU A 138 44.82 0.41 13.22
CA GLU A 138 45.69 -0.12 14.28
C GLU A 138 47.18 0.15 14.00
N LYS A 139 47.58 0.09 12.72
CA LYS A 139 48.94 0.43 12.28
C LYS A 139 49.21 1.93 12.21
N LYS A 140 48.18 2.77 12.41
CA LYS A 140 48.22 4.23 12.20
C LYS A 140 48.65 4.60 10.78
N ASP A 141 48.30 3.77 9.80
CA ASP A 141 48.56 4.03 8.39
C ASP A 141 47.45 4.92 7.81
N TYR A 142 47.50 6.20 8.19
CA TYR A 142 46.51 7.20 7.78
C TYR A 142 46.51 7.47 6.27
N GLN A 143 47.67 7.34 5.62
CA GLN A 143 47.77 7.46 4.17
C GLN A 143 47.07 6.29 3.48
N GLY A 144 47.29 5.06 3.97
CA GLY A 144 46.57 3.88 3.48
C GLY A 144 45.06 3.99 3.65
N LEU A 145 44.58 4.54 4.78
CA LEU A 145 43.15 4.83 4.99
C LEU A 145 42.58 5.80 3.95
N LEU A 146 43.31 6.89 3.66
CA LEU A 146 42.91 7.87 2.64
C LEU A 146 42.88 7.27 1.24
N GLU A 147 43.92 6.51 0.87
CA GLU A 147 44.00 5.88 -0.45
C GLU A 147 42.89 4.84 -0.64
N PHE A 148 42.61 4.05 0.40
CA PHE A 148 41.47 3.12 0.40
C PHE A 148 40.15 3.88 0.18
N ALA A 149 39.91 4.94 0.95
CA ALA A 149 38.66 5.70 0.88
C ALA A 149 38.48 6.48 -0.45
N ARG A 150 39.56 6.86 -1.13
CA ARG A 150 39.50 7.52 -2.45
C ARG A 150 39.18 6.56 -3.60
N GLY A 151 39.58 5.29 -3.47
CA GLY A 151 39.36 4.28 -4.50
C GLY A 151 38.00 3.58 -4.43
N GLU A 152 37.17 3.93 -3.45
CA GLU A 152 35.93 3.24 -3.15
C GLU A 152 34.70 4.10 -3.44
N ASP A 153 33.74 3.53 -4.17
CA ASP A 153 32.47 4.19 -4.53
C ASP A 153 31.30 3.70 -3.66
N SER A 154 31.52 2.67 -2.83
CA SER A 154 30.51 2.13 -1.92
C SER A 154 30.19 3.07 -0.77
N GLY A 155 28.93 3.54 -0.69
CA GLY A 155 28.43 4.29 0.47
C GLY A 155 28.43 3.51 1.79
N ALA A 156 28.73 2.20 1.77
CA ALA A 156 28.87 1.40 2.99
C ALA A 156 30.06 1.83 3.87
N ILE A 157 31.06 2.54 3.30
CA ILE A 157 32.21 3.06 4.03
C ILE A 157 31.80 4.06 5.14
N TYR A 158 30.68 4.77 4.96
CA TYR A 158 30.16 5.74 5.92
C TYR A 158 29.75 5.11 7.26
N ASP A 159 29.51 3.80 7.27
CA ASP A 159 29.11 3.06 8.47
C ASP A 159 30.32 2.49 9.24
N TRP A 160 31.54 2.76 8.78
CA TRP A 160 32.75 2.38 9.51
C TRP A 160 32.94 3.28 10.73
N GLU A 161 33.28 2.71 11.88
CA GLU A 161 33.34 3.39 13.19
C GLU A 161 34.22 4.65 13.15
N HIS A 162 35.36 4.56 12.48
CA HIS A 162 36.34 5.64 12.36
C HIS A 162 36.18 6.46 11.07
N TYR A 163 35.02 6.39 10.39
CA TYR A 163 34.78 7.20 9.19
C TYR A 163 34.97 8.73 9.42
N PRO A 164 34.58 9.32 10.56
CA PRO A 164 34.88 10.74 10.83
C PRO A 164 36.38 11.07 10.77
N LEU A 165 37.26 10.14 11.16
CA LEU A 165 38.71 10.31 11.04
C LEU A 165 39.12 10.39 9.55
N ILE A 166 38.55 9.56 8.67
CA ILE A 166 38.81 9.64 7.22
C ILE A 166 38.45 11.03 6.68
N GLU A 167 37.34 11.61 7.13
CA GLU A 167 36.96 12.98 6.72
C GLU A 167 37.97 14.02 7.20
N ALA A 168 38.43 13.93 8.45
CA ALA A 168 39.45 14.84 8.97
C ALA A 168 40.79 14.71 8.22
N LEU A 169 41.23 13.47 7.93
CA LEU A 169 42.43 13.22 7.14
C LEU A 169 42.30 13.82 5.73
N ARG A 170 41.11 13.74 5.13
CA ARG A 170 40.82 14.32 3.82
C ARG A 170 40.85 15.85 3.88
N ASP A 171 40.28 16.45 4.91
CA ASP A 171 40.36 17.90 5.14
C ASP A 171 41.83 18.35 5.26
N MET A 172 42.68 17.62 6.00
CA MET A 172 44.12 17.91 6.12
C MET A 172 44.85 17.86 4.77
N ASP A 173 44.59 16.83 3.96
CA ASP A 173 45.17 16.68 2.62
C ASP A 173 44.83 17.86 1.69
N TYR A 174 43.63 18.42 1.81
CA TYR A 174 43.23 19.61 1.05
C TYR A 174 43.83 20.91 1.60
N ILE A 175 43.94 21.06 2.93
CA ILE A 175 44.42 22.30 3.56
C ILE A 175 45.82 22.69 3.04
N ASP A 176 46.75 21.75 2.90
CA ASP A 176 48.10 22.04 2.40
C ASP A 176 48.08 22.62 0.98
N HIS A 177 47.21 22.09 0.13
CA HIS A 177 47.01 22.59 -1.23
C HIS A 177 46.39 24.00 -1.22
N ASP A 178 45.34 24.18 -0.42
CA ASP A 178 44.58 25.42 -0.34
C ASP A 178 45.41 26.56 0.27
N ILE A 179 46.26 26.29 1.25
CA ILE A 179 47.21 27.25 1.80
C ILE A 179 48.11 27.80 0.70
N ARG A 180 48.78 26.93 -0.06
CA ARG A 180 49.71 27.36 -1.14
C ARG A 180 48.98 28.19 -2.19
N TYR A 181 47.81 27.71 -2.61
CA TYR A 181 46.99 28.42 -3.59
C TYR A 181 46.59 29.82 -3.09
N ILE A 182 46.13 29.96 -1.85
CA ILE A 182 45.76 31.25 -1.28
C ILE A 182 46.97 32.17 -1.11
N GLU A 183 48.13 31.64 -0.70
CA GLU A 183 49.37 32.43 -0.58
C GLU A 183 49.82 33.01 -1.91
N GLU A 184 49.79 32.23 -2.98
CA GLU A 184 50.08 32.70 -4.34
C GLU A 184 49.13 33.85 -4.73
N ARG A 185 47.82 33.69 -4.48
CA ARG A 185 46.81 34.73 -4.76
C ARG A 185 47.04 36.00 -3.95
N MET A 186 47.39 35.87 -2.67
CA MET A 186 47.70 37.01 -1.79
C MET A 186 48.91 37.78 -2.32
N GLN A 187 49.96 37.07 -2.75
CA GLN A 187 51.16 37.69 -3.32
C GLN A 187 50.88 38.38 -4.66
N GLU A 188 50.14 37.73 -5.56
CA GLU A 188 49.77 38.29 -6.86
C GLU A 188 48.97 39.59 -6.74
N LYS A 189 48.04 39.64 -5.78
CA LYS A 189 47.12 40.77 -5.59
C LYS A 189 47.61 41.79 -4.57
N GLY A 190 48.62 41.47 -3.76
CA GLY A 190 49.12 42.33 -2.68
C GLY A 190 48.06 42.64 -1.62
N THR A 191 47.23 41.65 -1.27
CA THR A 191 46.07 41.82 -0.39
C THR A 191 45.92 40.64 0.57
N ASP A 192 44.98 40.73 1.51
CA ASP A 192 44.68 39.66 2.47
C ASP A 192 44.06 38.42 1.79
N ALA A 193 44.03 37.29 2.51
CA ALA A 193 43.51 36.02 2.00
C ALA A 193 42.10 36.15 1.41
N PHE A 194 41.18 36.76 2.16
CA PHE A 194 39.77 36.83 1.79
C PHE A 194 39.56 37.73 0.56
N THR A 195 40.21 38.89 0.52
CA THR A 195 40.15 39.77 -0.66
C THR A 195 40.81 39.12 -1.88
N ALA A 196 41.84 38.29 -1.68
CA ALA A 196 42.53 37.61 -2.76
C ALA A 196 41.67 36.50 -3.39
N ASP A 197 40.99 35.69 -2.59
CA ASP A 197 40.03 34.69 -3.05
C ASP A 197 38.98 34.40 -1.95
N PRO A 198 37.78 35.01 -2.05
CA PRO A 198 36.73 34.83 -1.06
C PRO A 198 36.26 33.38 -0.91
N ASP A 199 36.15 32.65 -2.02
CA ASP A 199 35.61 31.28 -2.02
C ASP A 199 36.66 30.29 -1.52
N GLY A 200 37.91 30.41 -2.00
CA GLY A 200 39.02 29.60 -1.51
C GLY A 200 39.31 29.85 -0.03
N SER A 201 39.26 31.11 0.42
CA SER A 201 39.46 31.47 1.83
C SER A 201 38.38 30.90 2.73
N ALA A 202 37.11 30.95 2.30
CA ALA A 202 36.02 30.37 3.06
C ALA A 202 36.13 28.85 3.16
N MET A 203 36.59 28.19 2.09
CA MET A 203 36.83 26.74 2.08
C MET A 203 37.99 26.35 2.99
N LEU A 204 39.13 27.07 2.91
CA LEU A 204 40.29 26.87 3.77
C LEU A 204 39.91 27.05 5.25
N LEU A 205 39.25 28.15 5.59
CA LEU A 205 38.78 28.42 6.95
C LEU A 205 37.84 27.30 7.43
N ARG A 206 36.88 26.89 6.59
CA ARG A 206 35.94 25.81 6.91
C ARG A 206 36.68 24.51 7.24
N ASN A 207 37.66 24.11 6.43
CA ASN A 207 38.43 22.89 6.65
C ASN A 207 39.26 22.98 7.93
N GLN A 208 39.93 24.10 8.20
CA GLN A 208 40.72 24.30 9.41
C GLN A 208 39.85 24.31 10.68
N LEU A 209 38.71 25.00 10.67
CA LEU A 209 37.77 25.00 11.80
C LEU A 209 37.14 23.63 12.04
N GLN A 210 36.94 22.85 10.98
CA GLN A 210 36.44 21.48 11.08
C GLN A 210 37.39 20.54 11.81
N LEU A 211 38.70 20.77 11.70
CA LEU A 211 39.71 20.07 12.48
C LEU A 211 39.76 20.58 13.92
N LEU A 212 39.71 21.91 14.10
CA LEU A 212 39.74 22.52 15.43
C LEU A 212 38.58 22.08 16.32
N PHE A 213 37.36 22.05 15.76
CA PHE A 213 36.13 21.68 16.46
C PHE A 213 35.70 20.24 16.20
N PHE A 214 36.66 19.38 15.84
CA PHE A 214 36.39 17.97 15.59
C PHE A 214 35.88 17.25 16.86
N ASP A 215 36.26 17.71 18.03
CA ASP A 215 35.81 17.20 19.33
C ASP A 215 34.29 17.33 19.55
N LYS A 216 33.64 18.27 18.85
CA LYS A 216 32.19 18.48 18.85
C LYS A 216 31.43 17.48 17.97
N ARG A 217 32.13 16.67 17.18
CA ARG A 217 31.52 15.63 16.33
C ARG A 217 31.20 14.38 17.13
N GLU A 218 30.26 13.61 16.58
CA GLU A 218 30.01 12.23 16.98
C GLU A 218 31.10 11.35 16.37
N ALA A 219 32.17 11.14 17.14
CA ALA A 219 33.36 10.37 16.76
C ALA A 219 33.97 9.73 18.02
N GLU A 220 34.78 8.69 17.84
CA GLU A 220 35.46 8.02 18.94
C GLU A 220 36.43 8.95 19.66
N GLU A 221 36.56 8.79 20.98
CA GLU A 221 37.43 9.64 21.80
C GLU A 221 38.92 9.51 21.42
N GLU A 222 39.31 8.36 20.89
CA GLU A 222 40.67 8.17 20.36
C GLU A 222 40.87 8.93 19.05
N ASP A 223 39.89 8.93 18.15
CA ASP A 223 39.93 9.68 16.90
C ASP A 223 40.04 11.18 17.16
N LYS A 224 39.30 11.70 18.16
CA LYS A 224 39.40 13.10 18.58
C LYS A 224 40.81 13.47 19.00
N LYS A 225 41.51 12.59 19.75
CA LYS A 225 42.90 12.83 20.14
C LYS A 225 43.83 12.80 18.93
N ILE A 226 43.68 11.81 18.05
CA ILE A 226 44.46 11.67 16.83
C ILE A 226 44.33 12.93 15.97
N VAL A 227 43.10 13.38 15.68
CA VAL A 227 42.85 14.59 14.87
C VAL A 227 43.44 15.81 15.54
N LYS A 228 43.31 15.97 16.86
CA LYS A 228 43.90 17.09 17.60
C LYS A 228 45.43 17.11 17.49
N GLU A 229 46.07 15.96 17.58
CA GLU A 229 47.53 15.83 17.49
C GLU A 229 48.03 16.11 16.07
N LEU A 230 47.36 15.56 15.05
CA LEU A 230 47.72 15.75 13.64
C LEU A 230 47.43 17.18 13.14
N SER A 231 46.39 17.84 13.66
CA SER A 231 45.95 19.15 13.16
C SER A 231 46.57 20.35 13.87
N ALA A 232 47.39 20.14 14.90
CA ALA A 232 47.92 21.22 15.75
C ALA A 232 48.58 22.36 14.95
N GLY A 233 49.35 22.04 13.90
CA GLY A 233 50.01 23.04 13.05
C GLY A 233 49.05 23.90 12.21
N TYR A 234 47.88 23.38 11.85
CA TYR A 234 46.90 24.11 11.03
C TYR A 234 46.15 25.17 11.82
N VAL A 235 46.01 24.99 13.14
CA VAL A 235 45.31 25.94 14.01
C VAL A 235 46.10 27.24 14.12
N ASP A 236 47.41 27.17 14.35
CA ASP A 236 48.27 28.34 14.45
C ASP A 236 48.33 29.12 13.12
N ASP A 237 48.38 28.39 12.00
CA ASP A 237 48.28 28.96 10.66
C ASP A 237 46.95 29.71 10.46
N MET A 238 45.83 29.07 10.76
CA MET A 238 44.49 29.65 10.61
C MET A 238 44.35 30.96 11.40
N MET A 239 44.75 30.96 12.67
CA MET A 239 44.67 32.13 13.54
C MET A 239 45.48 33.31 12.98
N THR A 240 46.66 33.01 12.43
CA THR A 240 47.57 34.01 11.85
C THR A 240 47.06 34.52 10.50
N ARG A 241 46.74 33.61 9.58
CA ARG A 241 46.35 33.88 8.18
C ARG A 241 45.07 34.69 8.10
N PHE A 242 44.11 34.35 8.95
CA PHE A 242 42.86 35.08 9.06
C PHE A 242 42.89 36.12 10.16
N ALA A 243 43.99 36.35 10.87
CA ALA A 243 44.06 37.33 11.97
C ALA A 243 42.83 37.25 12.91
N LEU A 244 42.46 36.04 13.33
CA LEU A 244 41.27 35.80 14.15
C LEU A 244 41.52 36.25 15.59
N THR A 245 40.52 36.91 16.17
CA THR A 245 40.47 37.24 17.59
C THR A 245 39.86 36.10 18.40
N GLU A 246 40.14 36.06 19.71
CA GLU A 246 39.51 35.09 20.62
C GLU A 246 37.98 35.18 20.60
N GLN A 247 37.42 36.40 20.51
CA GLN A 247 35.97 36.62 20.46
C GLN A 247 35.33 36.10 19.16
N GLU A 248 36.03 36.26 18.03
CA GLU A 248 35.63 35.66 16.76
C GLU A 248 35.66 34.12 16.84
N LEU A 249 36.68 33.56 17.49
CA LEU A 249 36.80 32.12 17.67
C LEU A 249 35.66 31.54 18.51
N GLU A 250 35.27 32.21 19.61
CA GLU A 250 34.10 31.81 20.40
C GLU A 250 32.80 31.83 19.58
N THR A 251 32.68 32.76 18.64
CA THR A 251 31.51 32.86 17.76
C THR A 251 31.48 31.68 16.78
N LEU A 252 32.64 31.33 16.22
CA LEU A 252 32.81 30.17 15.35
C LEU A 252 32.59 28.85 16.10
N GLU A 253 33.03 28.75 17.36
CA GLU A 253 32.80 27.58 18.21
C GLU A 253 31.30 27.36 18.45
N LYS A 254 30.56 28.41 18.85
CA LYS A 254 29.10 28.33 19.03
C LYS A 254 28.38 27.91 17.76
N MET A 255 28.89 28.35 16.60
CA MET A 255 28.37 27.93 15.30
C MET A 255 28.65 26.45 15.05
N ALA A 256 29.87 25.97 15.32
CA ALA A 256 30.24 24.57 15.20
C ALA A 256 29.42 23.67 16.15
N GLU A 257 29.20 24.09 17.40
CA GLU A 257 28.38 23.35 18.37
C GLU A 257 26.94 23.14 17.86
N LYS A 258 26.33 24.20 17.31
CA LYS A 258 24.99 24.11 16.72
C LYS A 258 24.94 23.15 15.53
N GLN A 259 26.05 23.03 14.79
CA GLN A 259 26.17 22.19 13.61
C GLN A 259 26.92 20.86 13.88
N LYS A 260 27.07 20.47 15.15
CA LYS A 260 27.75 19.23 15.57
C LYS A 260 29.16 19.06 14.99
N GLY A 261 29.93 20.15 14.91
CA GLY A 261 31.30 20.16 14.39
C GLY A 261 31.44 20.15 12.86
N TYR A 262 30.32 20.21 12.12
CA TYR A 262 30.32 20.31 10.66
C TYR A 262 29.96 21.72 10.22
N LEU A 263 30.92 22.46 9.66
CA LEU A 263 30.70 23.85 9.25
C LEU A 263 30.42 23.95 7.76
N TYR A 264 29.42 24.76 7.40
CA TYR A 264 29.15 25.10 6.02
C TYR A 264 30.09 26.17 5.48
N ILE A 265 30.58 25.99 4.24
CA ILE A 265 31.41 26.97 3.54
C ILE A 265 30.70 28.33 3.44
N SER A 266 29.38 28.32 3.20
CA SER A 266 28.58 29.56 3.12
C SER A 266 28.58 30.36 4.41
N ASP A 267 28.65 29.70 5.56
CA ASP A 267 28.66 30.37 6.86
C ASP A 267 30.04 30.94 7.15
N CYS A 268 31.10 30.22 6.81
CA CYS A 268 32.49 30.70 6.90
C CYS A 268 32.72 31.90 5.98
N LYS A 269 32.15 31.88 4.77
CA LYS A 269 32.20 33.02 3.84
C LYS A 269 31.50 34.24 4.42
N LYS A 270 30.26 34.09 4.90
CA LYS A 270 29.52 35.19 5.55
C LYS A 270 30.25 35.72 6.77
N PHE A 271 30.90 34.86 7.54
CA PHE A 271 31.71 35.28 8.68
C PHE A 271 32.87 36.17 8.22
N LEU A 272 33.63 35.74 7.21
CA LEU A 272 34.74 36.53 6.65
C LEU A 272 34.29 37.84 5.98
N GLU A 273 33.07 37.89 5.42
CA GLU A 273 32.49 39.12 4.84
C GLU A 273 32.08 40.17 5.88
N ASN A 274 31.69 39.75 7.09
CA ASN A 274 31.04 40.61 8.08
C ASN A 274 31.92 40.97 9.29
N ARG A 275 33.22 40.66 9.21
CA ARG A 275 34.19 40.95 10.27
C ARG A 275 34.84 42.32 10.14
#